data_AF-A0A132U912-F1
#
_entry.id   AF-A0A132U912-F1
#
_cell.length_a   1.000
_cell.length_b   1.000
_cell.length_c   1.000
_cell.angle_alpha   90.00
_cell.angle_beta   90.00
_cell.angle_gamma   90.00
#
_symmetry.space_group_name_H-M   'P 1'
#
loop_
_entity.id
_entity.type
_entity.pdbx_description
1 polymer ?
#
loop_
_entity_poly.entity_id
_entity_poly.type
_entity_poly.pdbx_seq_one_letter_code
_entity_poly.pdbx_strand_id
1 'polypeptide(L)' 'MLGVYPLLRALRYMFYNYQGYGEPVYIGLDNFSRLMRDHEFWNSVLNTGIYAAGKRGVNLLQHPYIN' A
#
# COMPACT_ATOMS: atom_id res chain seq x y z
N MET A 1 11.86 1.96 18.28
CA MET A 1 11.58 0.52 18.54
C MET A 1 10.10 0.13 18.37
N LEU A 2 9.11 0.99 18.68
CA LEU A 2 7.67 0.66 18.58
C LEU A 2 7.13 0.40 17.16
N GLY A 3 7.68 1.05 16.11
CA GLY A 3 7.18 0.90 14.73
C GLY A 3 7.70 -0.32 13.97
N VAL A 4 8.87 -0.86 14.37
CA VAL A 4 9.53 -1.95 13.63
C VAL A 4 8.80 -3.28 13.86
N TYR A 5 8.41 -3.56 15.09
CA TYR A 5 7.70 -4.79 15.43
C TYR A 5 6.39 -5.01 14.65
N PRO A 6 5.42 -4.05 14.61
CA PRO A 6 4.21 -4.23 13.83
C PRO A 6 4.49 -4.28 12.33
N LEU A 7 5.51 -3.58 11.83
CA LEU A 7 5.93 -3.66 10.43
C LEU A 7 6.41 -5.07 10.06
N LEU A 8 7.32 -5.66 10.85
CA LEU A 8 7.82 -7.02 10.61
C LEU A 8 6.69 -8.05 10.69
N ARG A 9 5.74 -7.85 11.60
CA ARG A 9 4.56 -8.71 11.72
C ARG A 9 3.65 -8.62 10.50
N ALA A 10 3.41 -7.40 10.00
CA ALA A 10 2.65 -7.19 8.76
C ALA A 10 3.35 -7.84 7.55
N LEU A 11 4.66 -7.64 7.40
CA LEU A 11 5.47 -8.26 6.35
C LEU A 11 5.38 -9.79 6.39
N ARG A 12 5.45 -10.38 7.59
CA ARG A 12 5.24 -11.82 7.76
C ARG A 12 3.85 -12.23 7.28
N TYR A 13 2.79 -11.54 7.70
CA TYR A 13 1.42 -11.92 7.37
C TYR A 13 1.05 -11.78 5.90
N MET A 14 1.80 -11.02 5.09
CA MET A 14 1.60 -11.01 3.64
C MET A 14 1.70 -12.41 3.02
N PHE A 15 2.47 -13.33 3.64
CA PHE A 15 2.64 -14.71 3.19
C PHE A 15 1.64 -15.72 3.79
N TYR A 16 0.68 -15.23 4.58
CA TYR A 16 -0.31 -16.06 5.28
C TYR A 16 -1.72 -15.64 4.88
N ASN A 17 -2.64 -16.61 4.87
CA ASN A 17 -4.07 -16.33 4.89
C ASN A 17 -4.48 -16.11 6.35
N TYR A 18 -4.62 -14.84 6.73
CA TYR A 18 -4.95 -14.46 8.10
C TYR A 18 -6.07 -13.41 8.08
N GLN A 19 -7.22 -13.74 8.67
CA GLN A 19 -8.40 -12.88 8.71
C GLN A 19 -8.43 -11.93 9.91
N GLY A 20 -7.33 -11.85 10.67
CA GLY A 20 -7.25 -11.06 11.91
C GLY A 20 -7.67 -11.81 13.17
N TYR A 21 -8.26 -13.00 13.02
CA TYR A 21 -8.58 -13.95 14.08
C TYR A 21 -8.30 -15.39 13.61
N GLY A 22 -8.15 -16.31 14.55
CA GLY A 22 -7.81 -17.71 14.26
C GLY A 22 -6.33 -17.96 13.98
N GLU A 23 -6.00 -19.17 13.56
CA GLU A 23 -4.63 -19.58 13.23
C GLU A 23 -4.26 -19.11 11.82
N PRO A 24 -3.17 -18.33 11.64
CA PRO A 24 -2.70 -17.91 10.33
C PRO A 24 -2.17 -19.10 9.51
N VAL A 25 -2.72 -19.30 8.30
CA VAL A 25 -2.29 -20.40 7.42
C VAL A 25 -1.23 -19.91 6.45
N TYR A 26 -0.07 -20.55 6.40
CA TYR A 26 0.97 -20.17 5.43
C TYR A 26 0.56 -20.55 4.01
N ILE A 27 0.53 -19.57 3.10
CA ILE A 27 0.12 -19.75 1.69
C ILE A 27 1.17 -19.23 0.70
N GLY A 28 2.37 -18.87 1.19
CA GLY A 28 3.45 -18.37 0.36
C GLY A 28 3.08 -17.06 -0.34
N LEU A 29 3.25 -17.01 -1.67
CA LEU A 29 3.04 -15.80 -2.47
C LEU A 29 1.62 -15.68 -3.06
N ASP A 30 0.69 -16.55 -2.69
CA ASP A 30 -0.63 -16.61 -3.33
C ASP A 30 -1.42 -15.29 -3.18
N ASN A 31 -1.32 -14.61 -2.03
CA ASN A 31 -1.90 -13.26 -1.85
C ASN A 31 -1.37 -12.26 -2.87
N PHE A 32 -0.07 -12.28 -3.17
CA PHE A 32 0.53 -11.39 -4.17
C PHE A 32 0.05 -11.73 -5.58
N SER A 33 -0.01 -13.02 -5.93
CA SER A 33 -0.55 -13.46 -7.23
C SER A 33 -1.99 -12.99 -7.45
N ARG A 34 -2.84 -13.08 -6.41
CA ARG A 34 -4.22 -12.56 -6.43
C ARG A 34 -4.23 -11.04 -6.60
N LEU A 35 -3.44 -10.32 -5.81
CA LEU A 35 -3.34 -8.86 -5.87
C LEU A 35 -2.89 -8.35 -7.25
N MET A 36 -1.93 -9.03 -7.87
CA MET A 36 -1.44 -8.65 -9.20
C MET A 36 -2.54 -8.67 -10.27
N ARG A 37 -3.55 -9.55 -10.12
CA ARG A 37 -4.67 -9.70 -11.04
C ARG A 37 -5.91 -8.88 -10.64
N ASP A 38 -5.85 -8.17 -9.53
CA ASP A 38 -6.95 -7.37 -9.01
C ASP A 38 -6.97 -6.01 -9.71
N HIS A 39 -7.87 -5.86 -10.69
CA HIS A 39 -8.02 -4.61 -11.44
C HIS A 39 -8.50 -3.45 -10.56
N GLU A 40 -9.37 -3.70 -9.58
CA GLU A 40 -9.89 -2.67 -8.66
C GLU A 40 -8.78 -2.11 -7.78
N PHE A 41 -7.90 -2.98 -7.28
CA PHE A 41 -6.71 -2.58 -6.54
C PHE A 41 -5.84 -1.63 -7.38
N TRP A 42 -5.48 -2.02 -8.61
CA TRP A 42 -4.62 -1.20 -9.47
C TRP A 42 -5.27 0.11 -9.91
N ASN A 43 -6.57 0.11 -10.18
CA ASN A 43 -7.33 1.34 -10.44
C ASN A 43 -7.23 2.31 -9.26
N SER A 44 -7.42 1.80 -8.03
CA SER A 44 -7.32 2.60 -6.80
C SER A 44 -5.90 3.14 -6.55
N VAL A 45 -4.87 2.34 -6.85
CA VAL A 45 -3.46 2.75 -6.76
C VAL A 45 -3.16 3.87 -7.76
N LEU A 46 -3.59 3.72 -9.02
CA LEU A 46 -3.41 4.74 -10.06
C LEU A 46 -4.14 6.03 -9.72
N ASN A 47 -5.41 5.94 -9.30
CA ASN A 47 -6.19 7.10 -8.89
C ASN A 47 -5.49 7.86 -7.76
N THR A 48 -5.08 7.16 -6.70
CA THR A 48 -4.36 7.77 -5.58
C THR A 48 -3.03 8.38 -6.03
N GLY A 49 -2.30 7.70 -6.91
CA GLY A 49 -1.07 8.21 -7.52
C GLY A 49 -1.29 9.52 -8.29
N ILE A 50 -2.34 9.57 -9.11
CA ILE A 50 -2.74 10.77 -9.87
C ILE A 50 -3.12 11.91 -8.91
N TYR A 51 -3.92 11.64 -7.86
CA TYR A 51 -4.27 12.64 -6.85
C TYR A 51 -3.04 13.18 -6.12
N ALA A 52 -2.12 12.31 -5.72
CA ALA A 52 -0.89 12.71 -5.03
C ALA A 52 0.03 13.54 -5.95
N ALA A 53 0.21 13.12 -7.21
CA ALA A 53 1.01 13.83 -8.20
C ALA A 53 0.39 15.18 -8.58
N GLY A 54 -0.92 15.20 -8.84
CA GLY A 54 -1.68 16.41 -9.13
C GLY A 54 -1.59 17.44 -8.00
N LYS A 55 -1.78 16.99 -6.75
CA LYS A 55 -1.61 17.85 -5.57
C LYS A 55 -0.19 18.45 -5.47
N ARG A 56 0.86 17.64 -5.69
CA ARG A 56 2.24 18.14 -5.69
C ARG A 56 2.47 19.14 -6.81
N GLY A 57 1.97 18.86 -8.02
CA GLY A 57 2.07 19.76 -9.17
C GLY A 57 1.41 21.11 -8.92
N VAL A 58 0.19 21.12 -8.39
CA VAL A 58 -0.52 22.36 -8.02
C VAL A 58 0.27 23.14 -6.98
N ASN A 59 0.78 22.49 -5.93
CA ASN A 59 1.61 23.16 -4.92
C ASN A 59 2.87 23.80 -5.52
N LEU A 60 3.52 23.17 -6.49
CA LEU A 60 4.70 23.73 -7.17
C LEU A 60 4.34 24.92 -8.06
N LEU A 61 3.19 24.89 -8.73
CA LEU A 61 2.68 26.00 -9.55
C LEU A 61 2.16 27.18 -8.71
N GLN A 62 1.75 26.92 -7.46
CA GLN A 62 1.29 27.94 -6.51
C GLN A 62 2.44 28.59 -5.72
N HIS A 63 3.66 28.04 -5.78
CA HIS A 63 4.86 28.58 -5.12
C HIS A 63 5.91 29.28 -6.03
N PRO A 64 5.56 30.15 -7.02
CA PRO A 64 6.55 30.93 -7.78
C PRO A 64 7.06 32.20 -7.07
N TYR A 65 6.56 32.55 -5.87
CA TYR A 65 6.94 33.78 -5.15
C TYR A 65 7.22 33.55 -3.67
N ILE A 66 8.34 32.89 -3.36
CA ILE A 66 9.01 33.02 -2.06
C ILE A 66 10.52 33.04 -2.29
N ASN A 67 11.10 34.24 -2.18
CA ASN A 67 12.47 34.42 -1.72
C ASN A 67 12.44 34.38 -0.18
#